data_AF-A0A7K3EQH9-F1
#
_entry.id   AF-A0A7K3EQH9-F1
#
_cell.length_a   1.000
_cell.length_b   1.000
_cell.length_c   1.000
_cell.angle_alpha   90.00
_cell.angle_beta   90.00
_cell.angle_gamma   90.00
#
_symmetry.space_group_name_H-M   'P 1'
#
loop_
_entity.id
_entity.type
_entity.pdbx_description
1 polymer ?
#
loop_
_entity_poly.entity_id
_entity_poly.type
_entity_poly.pdbx_seq_one_letter_code
_entity_poly.pdbx_strand_id
1 'polypeptide(L)'
;LRRLLTSMAELFVRGVPVDWSGILPEGATSGRVELPTYAFEHQHYWLQATDAPTDATSLGLAGTDHPLLGAMVELPHSDGLVFTSRLSLKAQPWLADHRVGGVVLVPGTGLVELAVRAGDEAGCGVLEELVIEAPLVV
;
A
#
# COMPACT_ATOMS: atom_id res chain seq x y z
N LEU A 1 -53.10 -21.13 10.22
CA LEU A 1 -52.18 -20.17 9.57
C LEU A 1 -50.71 -20.61 9.61
N ARG A 2 -50.14 -20.98 10.78
CA ARG A 2 -48.72 -21.40 10.91
C ARG A 2 -48.25 -22.42 9.86
N ARG A 3 -48.95 -23.57 9.72
CA ARG A 3 -48.55 -24.62 8.77
C ARG A 3 -48.56 -24.13 7.31
N LEU A 4 -49.49 -23.25 6.94
CA LEU A 4 -49.56 -22.68 5.59
C LEU A 4 -48.33 -21.80 5.30
N LEU A 5 -47.98 -20.88 6.20
CA LEU A 5 -46.81 -20.01 6.06
C LEU A 5 -45.50 -20.82 6.03
N THR A 6 -45.41 -21.88 6.83
CA THR A 6 -44.27 -22.81 6.77
C THR A 6 -44.17 -23.48 5.41
N SER A 7 -45.27 -24.01 4.86
CA SER A 7 -45.25 -24.62 3.52
C SER A 7 -44.90 -23.62 2.41
N MET A 8 -45.34 -22.37 2.51
CA MET A 8 -44.96 -21.31 1.56
C MET A 8 -43.46 -20.98 1.64
N ALA A 9 -42.90 -20.89 2.85
CA ALA A 9 -41.47 -20.68 3.03
C ALA A 9 -40.65 -21.86 2.49
N GLU A 10 -41.10 -23.10 2.72
CA GLU A 10 -40.48 -24.31 2.16
C GLU A 10 -40.47 -24.33 0.62
N LEU A 11 -41.49 -23.77 -0.04
CA LEU A 11 -41.53 -23.62 -1.50
C LEU A 11 -40.58 -22.51 -1.97
N PHE A 12 -40.57 -21.37 -1.28
CA PHE A 12 -39.69 -20.24 -1.59
C PHE A 12 -38.20 -20.61 -1.48
N VAL A 13 -37.82 -21.33 -0.42
CA VAL A 13 -36.44 -21.85 -0.24
C VAL A 13 -36.04 -22.82 -1.36
N ARG A 14 -37.01 -23.53 -1.94
CA ARG A 14 -36.81 -24.40 -3.11
C ARG A 14 -36.83 -23.65 -4.46
N GLY A 15 -36.91 -22.31 -4.44
CA GLY A 15 -36.87 -21.47 -5.63
C GLY A 15 -38.22 -21.27 -6.33
N VAL A 16 -39.32 -21.72 -5.74
CA VAL A 16 -40.66 -21.43 -6.27
C VAL A 16 -41.01 -19.97 -5.94
N PRO A 17 -41.38 -19.15 -6.93
CA PRO A 17 -41.77 -17.77 -6.66
C PRO A 17 -43.07 -17.75 -5.84
N VAL A 18 -43.02 -17.05 -4.70
CA VAL A 18 -44.17 -16.84 -3.80
C VAL A 18 -44.40 -15.34 -3.71
N ASP A 19 -45.62 -14.90 -3.98
CA ASP A 19 -46.02 -13.51 -3.77
C ASP A 19 -46.33 -13.28 -2.29
N TRP A 20 -45.45 -12.54 -1.62
CA TRP A 20 -45.58 -12.18 -0.21
C TRP A 20 -46.41 -10.92 0.02
N SER A 21 -46.84 -10.21 -1.02
CA SER A 21 -47.57 -8.94 -0.86
C SER A 21 -48.93 -9.11 -0.19
N GLY A 22 -49.65 -10.19 -0.50
CA GLY A 22 -50.98 -10.47 0.04
C GLY A 22 -51.04 -10.87 1.52
N ILE A 23 -49.89 -11.13 2.16
CA ILE A 23 -49.81 -11.39 3.60
C ILE A 23 -49.38 -10.16 4.42
N LEU A 24 -48.96 -9.09 3.75
CA LEU A 24 -48.52 -7.88 4.42
C LEU A 24 -49.73 -6.99 4.78
N PRO A 25 -49.69 -6.26 5.91
CA PRO A 25 -50.73 -5.28 6.24
C PRO A 25 -50.90 -4.21 5.16
N GLU A 26 -52.09 -3.65 5.05
CA GLU A 26 -52.34 -2.49 4.17
C GLU A 26 -51.34 -1.36 4.49
N GLY A 27 -50.66 -0.85 3.46
CA GLY A 27 -49.64 0.20 3.59
C GLY A 27 -48.23 -0.29 3.93
N ALA A 28 -47.99 -1.59 4.17
CA ALA A 28 -46.65 -2.11 4.45
C ALA A 28 -45.69 -2.02 3.25
N THR A 29 -46.19 -1.88 2.02
CA THR A 29 -45.39 -1.77 0.80
C THR A 29 -44.61 -0.44 0.69
N SER A 30 -44.93 0.56 1.52
CA SER A 30 -44.22 1.85 1.55
C SER A 30 -43.15 1.96 2.64
N GLY A 31 -43.12 1.04 3.61
CA GLY A 31 -42.20 1.06 4.75
C GLY A 31 -41.04 0.09 4.58
N ARG A 32 -40.08 0.38 3.68
CA ARG A 32 -38.81 -0.39 3.67
C ARG A 32 -38.03 -0.06 4.93
N VAL A 33 -37.53 -1.10 5.59
CA VAL A 33 -36.65 -0.98 6.76
C VAL A 33 -35.23 -1.32 6.37
N GLU A 34 -34.25 -0.67 6.99
CA GLU A 34 -32.85 -1.08 6.84
C GLU A 34 -32.64 -2.44 7.49
N LEU A 35 -31.97 -3.32 6.74
CA LEU A 35 -31.53 -4.63 7.20
C LEU A 35 -30.00 -4.67 7.16
N PRO A 36 -29.36 -5.53 7.96
CA PRO A 36 -27.94 -5.80 7.81
C PRO A 36 -27.61 -6.12 6.36
N THR A 37 -26.49 -5.58 5.87
CA THR A 37 -26.02 -5.88 4.51
C THR A 37 -25.64 -7.35 4.40
N TYR A 38 -25.61 -7.86 3.16
CA TYR A 38 -25.14 -9.21 2.89
C TYR A 38 -23.76 -9.46 3.51
N ALA A 39 -23.61 -10.58 4.22
CA ALA A 39 -22.33 -10.96 4.82
C ALA A 39 -21.42 -11.56 3.74
N PHE A 40 -20.73 -10.70 2.98
CA PHE A 40 -19.73 -11.13 2.01
C PHE A 40 -18.62 -11.93 2.69
N GLU A 41 -18.12 -12.97 2.00
CA GLU A 41 -16.91 -13.66 2.41
C GLU A 41 -15.70 -12.76 2.13
N HIS A 42 -15.13 -12.18 3.17
CA HIS A 42 -14.00 -11.25 3.06
C HIS A 42 -12.69 -12.01 2.86
N GLN A 43 -12.33 -12.28 1.62
CA GLN A 43 -11.03 -12.84 1.25
C GLN A 43 -10.11 -11.77 0.65
N HIS A 44 -8.84 -11.81 1.02
CA HIS A 44 -7.83 -10.86 0.55
C HIS A 44 -7.28 -11.30 -0.82
N TYR A 45 -7.82 -10.70 -1.88
CA TYR A 45 -7.37 -10.91 -3.26
C TYR A 45 -6.46 -9.76 -3.72
N TRP A 46 -5.29 -9.64 -3.10
CA TRP A 46 -4.26 -8.65 -3.47
C TRP A 46 -3.07 -9.32 -4.16
N LEU A 47 -2.45 -8.62 -5.12
CA LEU A 47 -1.19 -9.05 -5.72
C LEU A 47 -0.08 -9.07 -4.65
N GLN A 48 0.64 -10.18 -4.56
CA GLN A 48 1.79 -10.28 -3.66
C GLN A 48 3.02 -9.69 -4.35
N ALA A 49 3.69 -8.74 -3.69
CA ALA A 49 4.95 -8.20 -4.18
C ALA A 49 6.01 -9.30 -4.18
N THR A 50 6.61 -9.57 -5.33
CA THR A 50 7.77 -10.46 -5.46
C THR A 50 9.01 -9.81 -4.85
N ASP A 51 9.94 -10.62 -4.32
CA ASP A 51 11.19 -10.15 -3.70
C ASP A 51 12.19 -9.52 -4.68
N ALA A 52 11.89 -9.55 -5.97
CA ALA A 52 12.70 -8.86 -6.95
C ALA A 52 12.53 -7.34 -6.76
N PRO A 53 13.62 -6.58 -6.51
CA PRO A 53 13.53 -5.13 -6.59
C PRO A 53 12.97 -4.76 -7.95
N THR A 54 11.95 -3.89 -7.97
CA THR A 54 11.46 -3.33 -9.22
C THR A 54 12.61 -2.57 -9.84
N ASP A 55 13.15 -3.10 -10.93
CA ASP A 55 14.26 -2.49 -11.64
C ASP A 55 13.79 -1.12 -12.14
N ALA A 56 14.52 -0.06 -11.80
CA ALA A 56 14.22 1.30 -12.23
C ALA A 56 14.02 1.39 -13.75
N THR A 57 14.79 0.58 -14.50
CA THR A 57 14.66 0.51 -15.96
C THR A 57 13.31 -0.06 -16.41
N SER A 58 12.72 -1.00 -15.65
CA SER A 58 11.38 -1.55 -15.92
C SER A 58 10.26 -0.53 -15.72
N LEU A 59 10.54 0.55 -15.00
CA LEU A 59 9.64 1.70 -14.81
C LEU A 59 9.93 2.85 -15.78
N GLY A 60 10.86 2.66 -16.72
CA GLY A 60 11.30 3.71 -17.66
C GLY A 60 12.19 4.78 -17.01
N LEU A 61 12.74 4.50 -15.82
CA LEU A 61 13.63 5.40 -15.10
C LEU A 61 15.09 4.98 -15.32
N ALA A 62 16.00 5.94 -15.21
CA ALA A 62 17.42 5.64 -15.18
C ALA A 62 17.78 4.94 -13.86
N GLY A 63 18.39 3.76 -13.95
CA GLY A 63 19.00 3.09 -12.81
C GLY A 63 20.23 3.85 -12.33
N THR A 64 20.60 3.69 -11.06
CA THR A 64 21.72 4.42 -10.45
C THR A 64 22.91 3.54 -10.05
N ASP A 65 22.90 2.26 -10.45
CA ASP A 65 23.92 1.23 -10.13
C ASP A 65 24.46 1.33 -8.69
N HIS A 66 23.57 1.63 -7.74
CA HIS A 66 23.92 1.94 -6.37
C HIS A 66 23.06 1.11 -5.39
N PRO A 67 23.63 0.48 -4.36
CA PRO A 67 22.89 -0.45 -3.48
C PRO A 67 21.72 0.18 -2.71
N LEU A 68 21.71 1.51 -2.55
CA LEU A 68 20.68 2.24 -1.82
C LEU A 68 19.83 3.17 -2.70
N LEU A 69 20.32 3.54 -3.89
CA LEU A 69 19.57 4.40 -4.80
C LEU A 69 18.98 3.52 -5.89
N GLY A 70 17.66 3.60 -6.06
CA GLY A 70 16.94 2.79 -7.03
C GLY A 70 16.91 3.46 -8.39
N ALA A 71 16.39 4.69 -8.43
CA ALA A 71 16.18 5.41 -9.68
C ALA A 71 16.52 6.90 -9.55
N MET A 72 16.88 7.50 -10.69
CA MET A 72 17.05 8.93 -10.87
C MET A 72 16.06 9.45 -11.93
N VAL A 73 15.55 10.66 -11.68
CA VAL A 73 14.74 11.43 -12.63
C VAL A 73 15.28 12.87 -12.71
N GLU A 74 15.56 13.33 -13.91
CA GLU A 74 15.83 14.74 -14.19
C GLU A 74 14.52 15.54 -14.16
N LEU A 75 14.51 16.66 -13.44
CA LEU A 75 13.34 17.52 -13.33
C LEU A 75 13.20 18.42 -14.58
N PRO A 76 12.06 18.38 -15.30
CA PRO A 76 11.86 19.23 -16.46
C PRO A 76 11.96 20.72 -16.09
N HIS A 77 12.57 21.51 -16.97
CA HIS A 77 12.73 22.97 -16.82
C HIS A 77 13.61 23.41 -15.64
N SER A 78 14.44 22.52 -15.10
CA SER A 78 15.48 22.82 -14.13
C SER A 78 16.67 21.87 -14.32
N ASP A 79 17.84 22.23 -13.79
CA ASP A 79 18.99 21.31 -13.70
C ASP A 79 18.91 20.40 -12.44
N GLY A 80 17.70 20.21 -11.91
CA GLY A 80 17.45 19.46 -10.67
C GLY A 80 17.34 17.96 -10.91
N LEU A 81 17.85 17.17 -9.96
CA LEU A 81 17.75 15.71 -9.96
C LEU A 81 16.89 15.24 -8.79
N VAL A 82 16.06 14.22 -9.03
CA VAL A 82 15.32 13.50 -7.99
C VAL A 82 15.78 12.06 -7.96
N PHE A 83 16.23 11.62 -6.79
CA PHE A 83 16.60 10.24 -6.53
C PHE A 83 15.55 9.57 -5.67
N THR A 84 15.30 8.29 -5.94
CA THR A 84 14.37 7.47 -5.16
C THR A 84 15.09 6.26 -4.57
N SER A 85 14.74 5.93 -3.33
CA SER A 85 15.30 4.79 -2.61
C SER A 85 14.22 4.10 -1.79
N ARG A 86 14.45 2.81 -1.52
CA ARG A 86 13.65 2.04 -0.57
C ARG A 86 14.58 1.46 0.48
N LEU A 87 14.55 2.07 1.67
CA LEU A 87 15.30 1.63 2.83
C LEU A 87 14.38 0.75 3.69
N SER A 88 14.78 -0.48 3.94
CA SER A 88 14.02 -1.41 4.80
C SER A 88 14.92 -2.49 5.35
N LEU A 89 14.57 -3.05 6.51
CA LEU A 89 15.30 -4.19 7.08
C LEU A 89 15.30 -5.43 6.19
N LYS A 90 14.29 -5.56 5.32
CA LYS A 90 14.20 -6.67 4.37
C LYS A 90 15.22 -6.50 3.22
N ALA A 91 15.32 -5.30 2.67
CA ALA A 91 16.21 -5.02 1.55
C ALA A 91 17.67 -4.78 1.99
N GLN A 92 17.88 -4.17 3.16
CA GLN A 92 19.20 -3.90 3.73
C GLN A 92 19.24 -4.38 5.21
N PRO A 93 19.48 -5.69 5.45
CA PRO A 93 19.48 -6.25 6.80
C PRO A 93 20.47 -5.57 7.77
N TRP A 94 21.58 -5.05 7.26
CA TRP A 94 22.60 -4.36 8.04
C TRP A 94 22.10 -3.06 8.70
N LEU A 95 21.00 -2.47 8.20
CA LEU A 95 20.38 -1.32 8.88
C LEU A 95 19.97 -1.67 10.31
N ALA A 96 19.64 -2.93 10.59
CA ALA A 96 19.27 -3.39 11.92
C ALA A 96 20.37 -3.17 12.99
N ASP A 97 21.63 -3.06 12.56
CA ASP A 97 22.80 -2.91 13.44
C ASP A 97 22.97 -1.48 13.95
N HIS A 98 22.36 -0.48 13.30
CA HIS A 98 22.40 0.90 13.74
C HIS A 98 21.15 1.28 14.52
N ARG A 99 21.27 1.24 15.85
CA ARG A 99 20.18 1.52 16.78
C ARG A 99 20.55 2.59 17.79
N VAL A 100 19.64 3.55 17.98
CA VAL A 100 19.75 4.58 19.01
C VAL A 100 18.50 4.52 19.88
N GLY A 101 18.68 4.30 21.18
CA GLY A 101 17.54 4.13 22.10
C GLY A 101 16.62 2.94 21.74
N GLY A 102 17.16 1.91 21.06
CA GLY A 102 16.40 0.73 20.63
C GLY A 102 15.62 0.89 19.32
N VAL A 103 15.60 2.10 18.74
CA VAL A 103 14.97 2.39 17.45
C VAL A 103 16.01 2.21 16.34
N VAL A 104 15.64 1.53 15.25
CA VAL A 104 16.51 1.41 14.07
C VAL A 104 16.45 2.70 13.28
N LEU A 105 17.61 3.31 13.05
CA LEU A 105 17.76 4.53 12.29
C LEU A 105 18.67 4.30 11.10
N VAL A 106 18.46 5.04 10.02
CA VAL A 106 19.46 5.13 8.95
C VAL A 106 20.70 5.81 9.52
N PRO A 107 21.90 5.21 9.43
CA PRO A 107 23.12 5.85 9.91
C PRO A 107 23.38 7.15 9.17
N GLY A 108 23.95 8.15 9.86
CA GLY A 108 24.38 9.39 9.22
C GLY A 108 25.37 9.15 8.08
N THR A 109 26.24 8.15 8.19
CA THR A 109 27.15 7.73 7.10
C THR A 109 26.41 7.18 5.89
N GLY A 110 25.25 6.56 6.07
CA GLY A 110 24.38 6.15 4.96
C GLY A 110 23.78 7.36 4.24
N LEU A 111 23.39 8.41 4.98
CA LEU A 111 22.93 9.67 4.36
C LEU A 111 24.07 10.40 3.62
N VAL A 112 25.29 10.37 4.15
CA VAL A 112 26.49 10.89 3.47
C VAL A 112 26.73 10.16 2.14
N GLU A 113 26.69 8.82 2.14
CA GLU A 113 26.83 8.01 0.92
C GLU A 113 25.80 8.40 -0.15
N LEU A 114 24.53 8.53 0.25
CA LEU A 114 23.45 8.96 -0.63
C LEU A 114 23.68 10.37 -1.20
N ALA A 115 24.12 11.30 -0.36
CA ALA A 115 24.39 12.68 -0.76
C ALA A 115 25.59 12.79 -1.72
N VAL A 116 26.67 12.06 -1.46
CA VAL A 116 27.85 12.03 -2.33
C VAL A 116 27.50 11.41 -3.67
N ARG A 117 26.79 10.27 -3.70
CA ARG A 117 26.37 9.64 -4.96
C ARG A 117 25.45 10.54 -5.78
N ALA A 118 24.50 11.22 -5.14
CA ALA A 118 23.66 12.22 -5.82
C ALA A 118 24.48 13.41 -6.32
N GLY A 119 25.50 13.82 -5.55
CA GLY A 119 26.46 14.84 -5.92
C GLY A 119 27.27 14.46 -7.16
N ASP A 120 27.77 13.23 -7.25
CA ASP A 120 28.52 12.74 -8.42
C ASP A 120 27.72 12.88 -9.72
N GLU A 121 26.43 12.54 -9.67
CA GLU A 121 25.52 12.67 -10.81
C GLU A 121 25.21 14.14 -11.16
N ALA A 122 25.18 15.02 -10.15
CA ALA A 122 24.99 16.45 -10.33
C ALA A 122 26.30 17.20 -10.70
N GLY A 123 27.46 16.51 -10.74
CA GLY A 123 28.77 17.14 -10.91
C GLY A 123 29.29 17.88 -9.67
N CYS A 124 28.69 17.65 -8.49
CA CYS A 124 28.99 18.24 -7.19
C CYS A 124 29.39 17.16 -6.17
N GLY A 125 30.44 16.37 -6.46
CA GLY A 125 30.85 15.22 -5.64
C GLY A 125 31.46 15.53 -4.26
N VAL A 126 31.45 16.79 -3.80
CA VAL A 126 31.99 17.19 -2.49
C VAL A 126 30.86 17.61 -1.57
N LEU A 127 30.71 16.91 -0.46
CA LEU A 127 29.80 17.26 0.63
C LEU A 127 30.53 18.12 1.66
N GLU A 128 30.21 19.41 1.72
CA GLU A 128 30.80 20.35 2.69
C GLU A 128 30.18 20.20 4.09
N GLU A 129 28.85 20.14 4.16
CA GLU A 129 28.10 20.01 5.41
C GLU A 129 26.87 19.12 5.20
N LEU A 130 26.55 18.31 6.23
CA LEU A 130 25.31 17.57 6.31
C LEU A 130 24.62 17.86 7.65
N VAL A 131 23.48 18.53 7.57
CA VAL A 131 22.60 18.76 8.73
C VAL A 131 21.43 17.77 8.66
N ILE A 132 21.26 16.98 9.72
CA ILE A 132 20.15 16.04 9.85
C ILE A 132 19.14 16.63 10.84
N GLU A 133 18.09 17.24 10.29
CA GLU A 133 17.04 17.90 11.09
C GLU A 133 16.21 16.91 11.93
N ALA A 134 15.97 15.73 11.38
CA ALA A 134 15.23 14.66 12.05
C ALA A 134 15.79 13.29 11.68
N PRO A 135 15.83 12.34 12.62
CA PRO A 135 16.30 10.99 12.34
C PRO A 135 15.35 10.27 11.39
N LEU A 136 15.91 9.53 10.43
CA LEU A 136 15.14 8.68 9.52
C LEU A 136 15.01 7.28 10.12
N VAL A 137 13.80 6.93 10.56
CA VAL A 137 13.47 5.62 11.14
C VAL A 137 13.20 4.61 10.03
N VAL A 138 13.67 3.37 10.21
CA VAL A 138 13.48 2.24 9.26
C VAL A 138 12.41 1.27 9.75
#